data_AF-R7HP67-F1
#
_entry.id   AF-R7HP67-F1
#
_cell.length_a   1.000
_cell.length_b   1.000
_cell.length_c   1.000
_cell.angle_alpha   90.00
_cell.angle_beta   90.00
_cell.angle_gamma   90.00
#
_symmetry.space_group_name_H-M   'P 1'
#
loop_
_entity.id
_entity.type
_entity.pdbx_description
1 polymer ?
#
loop_
_entity_poly.entity_id
_entity_poly.type
_entity_poly.pdbx_seq_one_letter_code
_entity_poly.pdbx_strand_id
1 'polypeptide(L)'
;MVRLYCRKKEGNSELCDSCRQLLAYAESRLEHCPFGERKTSCRRCTVHCYKPSMRRQMREVMRFSGPRMIFYEPLETIRHIFK
;
A
#
# COMPACT_ATOMS: atom_id res chain seq x y z
N MET A 1 -4.63 4.00 -1.70
CA MET A 1 -3.94 4.19 -0.38
C MET A 1 -2.89 5.30 -0.38
N VAL A 2 -1.75 5.14 -1.08
CA VAL A 2 -0.59 6.06 -1.00
C VAL A 2 -0.97 7.51 -1.35
N ARG A 3 -1.81 7.70 -2.39
CA ARG A 3 -2.31 9.02 -2.78
C ARG A 3 -3.15 9.70 -1.68
N LEU A 4 -3.98 8.94 -0.98
CA LEU A 4 -4.78 9.45 0.14
C LEU A 4 -3.89 9.85 1.32
N TYR A 5 -2.88 9.04 1.63
CA TYR A 5 -1.88 9.39 2.65
C TYR A 5 -1.17 10.69 2.29
N CYS A 6 -0.64 10.80 1.07
CA CYS A 6 0.06 12.00 0.63
C CYS A 6 -0.83 13.25 0.72
N ARG A 7 -2.07 13.17 0.25
CA ARG A 7 -2.99 14.31 0.27
C ARG A 7 -3.44 14.73 1.67
N LYS A 8 -3.66 13.78 2.58
CA LYS A 8 -4.25 14.05 3.90
C LYS A 8 -3.24 14.14 5.04
N LYS A 9 -2.08 13.50 4.93
CA LYS A 9 -1.02 13.50 5.93
C LYS A 9 0.08 14.50 5.57
N GLU A 10 0.57 14.46 4.33
CA GLU A 10 1.62 15.37 3.85
C GLU A 10 1.05 16.72 3.36
N GLY A 11 -0.25 16.79 3.08
CA GLY A 11 -0.92 18.02 2.65
C GLY A 11 -0.68 18.41 1.19
N ASN A 12 -0.04 17.55 0.40
CA ASN A 12 0.25 17.82 -1.00
C ASN A 12 -1.00 17.62 -1.87
N SER A 13 -1.17 18.47 -2.88
CA SER A 13 -2.21 18.32 -3.91
C SER A 13 -1.95 17.10 -4.81
N GLU A 14 -0.67 16.79 -5.04
CA GLU A 14 -0.21 15.64 -5.82
C GLU A 14 0.67 14.69 -5.00
N LEU A 15 1.00 13.52 -5.56
CA LEU A 15 1.93 12.59 -4.92
C LEU A 15 3.31 13.24 -4.80
N CYS A 16 3.82 13.43 -3.58
CA CYS A 16 5.21 13.84 -3.38
C CYS A 16 6.18 12.74 -3.81
N ASP A 17 7.44 13.08 -4.02
CA ASP A 17 8.44 12.14 -4.54
C ASP A 17 8.66 10.93 -3.62
N SER A 18 8.60 11.12 -2.30
CA SER A 18 8.64 10.01 -1.33
C SER A 18 7.48 9.03 -1.54
N CYS A 19 6.26 9.54 -1.72
CA CYS A 19 5.08 8.71 -1.96
C CYS A 19 5.13 8.04 -3.35
N ARG A 20 5.63 8.74 -4.37
CA ARG A 20 5.85 8.16 -5.71
C ARG A 20 6.86 7.02 -5.65
N GLN A 21 8.00 7.22 -4.99
CA GLN A 21 9.03 6.19 -4.82
C GLN A 21 8.50 4.97 -4.06
N LEU A 22 7.73 5.18 -2.99
CA LEU A 22 7.12 4.08 -2.24
C LEU A 22 6.12 3.28 -3.09
N LEU A 23 5.34 3.96 -3.93
CA LEU A 23 4.39 3.33 -4.84
C LEU A 23 5.11 2.54 -5.93
N ALA A 24 6.08 3.15 -6.63
CA ALA A 24 6.88 2.50 -7.67
C ALA A 24 7.65 1.30 -7.11
N TYR A 25 8.20 1.41 -5.89
CA TYR A 25 8.84 0.30 -5.20
C TYR A 25 7.86 -0.85 -4.94
N ALA A 26 6.63 -0.54 -4.52
CA ALA A 26 5.61 -1.54 -4.26
C ALA A 26 5.16 -2.26 -5.54
N GLU A 27 4.98 -1.53 -6.63
CA GLU A 27 4.62 -2.04 -7.96
C GLU A 27 5.71 -2.96 -8.51
N SER A 28 6.97 -2.51 -8.52
CA SER A 28 8.11 -3.34 -8.93
C SER A 28 8.20 -4.65 -8.15
N ARG A 29 7.88 -4.63 -6.85
CA ARG A 29 7.83 -5.85 -6.03
C ARG A 29 6.63 -6.75 -6.31
N LEU A 30 5.53 -6.21 -6.83
CA LEU A 30 4.36 -6.98 -7.23
C LEU A 30 4.60 -7.65 -8.59
N GLU A 31 5.21 -6.95 -9.53
CA GLU A 31 5.58 -7.50 -10.85
C GLU A 31 6.49 -8.73 -10.73
N HIS A 32 7.47 -8.68 -9.83
CA HIS A 32 8.41 -9.77 -9.59
C HIS A 32 7.90 -10.77 -8.53
N CYS A 33 6.63 -10.72 -8.15
CA CYS A 33 6.12 -11.57 -7.08
C CYS A 33 5.89 -13.01 -7.58
N PRO A 34 6.53 -14.03 -6.96
CA PRO A 34 6.39 -15.42 -7.40
C PRO A 34 4.95 -15.95 -7.21
N PHE A 35 4.16 -15.29 -6.36
CA PHE A 35 2.77 -15.65 -6.09
C PHE A 35 1.76 -15.02 -7.07
N GLY A 36 2.17 -13.99 -7.83
CA GLY A 36 1.31 -13.30 -8.81
C GLY A 36 -0.08 -12.95 -8.27
N GLU A 37 -1.12 -13.31 -9.02
CA GLU A 37 -2.52 -13.05 -8.67
C GLU A 37 -3.07 -13.95 -7.55
N ARG A 38 -2.48 -15.14 -7.37
CA ARG A 38 -2.80 -16.09 -6.28
C ARG A 38 -2.33 -15.61 -4.91
N LYS A 39 -1.64 -14.47 -4.87
CA LYS A 39 -1.18 -13.83 -3.65
C LYS A 39 -2.35 -13.31 -2.80
N THR A 40 -2.30 -13.64 -1.51
CA THR A 40 -3.14 -13.02 -0.47
C THR A 40 -2.55 -11.67 -0.07
N SER A 41 -2.69 -11.24 1.19
CA SER A 41 -2.05 -10.01 1.68
C SER A 41 -0.53 -10.16 1.83
N CYS A 42 0.24 -9.11 1.47
CA CYS A 42 1.68 -9.00 1.78
C CYS A 42 2.00 -9.24 3.26
N ARG A 43 1.04 -9.01 4.17
CA ARG A 43 1.18 -9.26 5.61
C ARG A 43 1.27 -10.75 5.96
N ARG A 44 0.57 -11.61 5.20
CA ARG A 44 0.51 -13.08 5.41
C ARG A 44 1.43 -13.84 4.44
N CYS A 45 2.18 -13.12 3.61
CA CYS A 45 3.07 -13.71 2.63
C CYS A 45 4.26 -14.39 3.32
N THR A 46 4.55 -15.62 2.91
CA THR A 46 5.68 -16.43 3.43
C THR A 46 7.04 -15.83 3.05
N VAL A 47 7.11 -15.16 1.89
CA VAL A 47 8.33 -14.48 1.42
C VAL A 47 8.31 -13.01 1.82
N HIS A 48 9.39 -12.57 2.44
CA HIS A 48 9.59 -11.21 2.92
C HIS A 48 10.40 -10.36 1.92
N CYS A 49 9.79 -9.98 0.78
CA CYS A 49 10.46 -9.25 -0.30
C CYS A 49 10.67 -7.74 -0.07
N TYR A 50 10.00 -7.14 0.92
CA TYR A 50 10.13 -5.72 1.24
C TYR A 50 11.32 -5.44 2.14
N LYS A 51 12.15 -4.45 1.78
CA LYS A 51 13.18 -3.88 2.66
C LYS A 51 12.52 -3.41 3.97
N PRO A 52 13.17 -3.60 5.15
CA PRO A 52 12.58 -3.24 6.44
C PRO A 52 12.16 -1.77 6.58
N SER A 53 12.89 -0.83 5.97
CA SER A 53 12.54 0.60 5.93
C SER A 53 11.26 0.85 5.12
N MET A 54 11.23 0.39 3.87
CA MET A 54 10.06 0.50 2.98
C MET A 54 8.82 -0.19 3.56
N ARG A 55 9.01 -1.33 4.23
CA ARG A 55 7.92 -2.03 4.93
C ARG A 55 7.33 -1.18 6.06
N ARG A 56 8.16 -0.47 6.83
CA ARG A 56 7.68 0.42 7.89
C ARG A 56 6.86 1.57 7.31
N GLN A 57 7.37 2.23 6.26
CA GLN A 57 6.65 3.29 5.57
C GLN A 57 5.31 2.81 5.00
N MET A 58 5.29 1.67 4.31
CA MET A 58 4.05 1.10 3.77
C MET A 58 3.04 0.74 4.87
N ARG A 59 3.49 0.24 6.03
CA ARG A 59 2.60 0.00 7.18
C ARG A 59 2.00 1.28 7.72
N GLU A 60 2.77 2.37 7.77
CA GLU A 60 2.26 3.67 8.21
C GLU A 60 1.18 4.18 7.27
N VAL A 61 1.44 4.11 5.96
CA VAL A 61 0.45 4.42 4.92
C VAL A 61 -0.79 3.55 5.10
N MET A 62 -0.65 2.23 5.25
CA MET A 62 -1.80 1.34 5.45
C MET A 62 -2.56 1.64 6.75
N ARG A 63 -1.88 1.94 7.86
CA ARG A 63 -2.52 2.26 9.16
C ARG A 63 -3.30 3.57 9.09
N PHE A 64 -2.80 4.54 8.35
CA PHE A 64 -3.47 5.83 8.18
C PHE A 64 -4.59 5.75 7.13
N SER A 65 -4.31 5.22 5.95
CA SER A 65 -5.24 5.17 4.84
C SER A 65 -6.26 4.03 4.94
N GLY A 66 -5.92 2.90 5.56
CA GLY A 66 -6.77 1.71 5.66
C GLY A 66 -8.16 1.97 6.23
N PRO A 67 -8.32 2.46 7.48
CA PRO A 67 -9.64 2.77 8.04
C PRO A 67 -10.36 3.90 7.27
N ARG A 68 -9.60 4.76 6.59
CA ARG A 68 -10.14 5.86 5.80
C ARG A 68 -10.61 5.40 4.42
N MET A 69 -10.06 4.32 3.87
CA MET A 69 -10.53 3.76 2.58
C MET A 69 -11.98 3.30 2.64
N ILE A 70 -12.50 2.90 3.80
CA ILE A 70 -13.92 2.55 4.00
C ILE A 70 -14.83 3.69 3.50
N PHE A 71 -14.40 4.94 3.69
CA PHE A 71 -15.18 6.14 3.36
C PHE A 71 -14.92 6.69 1.95
N TYR A 72 -13.80 6.32 1.31
CA TYR A 72 -13.40 6.90 0.00
C TYR A 72 -13.46 5.88 -1.14
N GLU A 73 -13.17 4.60 -0.88
CA GLU A 73 -13.14 3.52 -1.87
C GLU A 73 -13.74 2.24 -1.25
N PRO A 74 -15.07 2.18 -1.04
CA PRO A 74 -15.72 1.10 -0.30
C PRO A 74 -15.56 -0.28 -0.96
N LEU A 75 -15.54 -0.34 -2.30
CA LEU A 75 -15.35 -1.59 -3.07
C LEU A 75 -13.96 -2.21 -2.86
N GLU A 76 -12.90 -1.40 -2.94
CA GLU A 76 -11.52 -1.85 -2.68
C GLU A 76 -11.32 -2.23 -1.21
N THR A 77 -12.06 -1.59 -0.30
CA THR A 77 -12.05 -1.95 1.12
C THR A 77 -12.70 -3.32 1.37
N ILE A 78 -13.83 -3.62 0.74
CA ILE A 78 -14.46 -4.95 0.81
C ILE A 78 -13.48 -6.00 0.25
N ARG A 79 -12.83 -5.73 -0.88
CA ARG A 79 -11.81 -6.63 -1.45
C ARG A 79 -10.60 -6.82 -0.51
N HIS A 80 -10.23 -5.82 0.28
CA HIS A 80 -9.11 -5.88 1.22
C HIS A 80 -9.46 -6.53 2.57
N ILE A 81 -10.72 -6.49 3.00
CA ILE A 81 -11.21 -7.14 4.23
C ILE A 81 -11.48 -8.63 3.98
N PHE A 82 -12.01 -8.98 2.81
CA PHE A 82 -12.38 -10.36 2.45
C PHE A 82 -11.30 -11.15 1.68
N LYS A 83 -10.07 -10.60 1.52
CA LYS A 83 -8.89 -11.29 0.96
C LYS A 83 -7.75 -11.37 1.98
#